data_AF-C0L513-F1
#
_entry.id   AF-C0L513-F1
#
_cell.length_a   1.000
_cell.length_b   1.000
_cell.length_c   1.000
_cell.angle_alpha   90.00
_cell.angle_beta   90.00
_cell.angle_gamma   90.00
#
_symmetry.space_group_name_H-M   'P 1'
#
loop_
_entity.id
_entity.type
_entity.pdbx_description
1 polymer ?
#
loop_
_entity_poly.entity_id
_entity_poly.type
_entity_poly.pdbx_seq_one_letter_code
_entity_poly.pdbx_strand_id
1 'polypeptide(L)' 'MKIIDYFTKTTTFLKTAVKDQTAVFETLAEALENSKIVTDKGQLINALEKRETEGPTGVGDGLA' A
#
# COMPACT_ATOMS: atom_id res chain seq x y z
N MET A 1 -14.34 12.38 6.48
CA MET A 1 -14.25 10.90 6.53
C MET A 1 -13.51 10.52 7.79
N LYS A 2 -13.94 9.45 8.47
CA LYS A 2 -13.23 8.87 9.62
C LYS A 2 -12.22 7.85 9.11
N ILE A 3 -11.16 7.59 9.87
CA ILE A 3 -10.13 6.63 9.44
C ILE A 3 -10.68 5.21 9.25
N ILE A 4 -11.69 4.83 10.04
CA ILE A 4 -12.39 3.56 9.94
C ILE A 4 -13.09 3.35 8.58
N ASP A 5 -13.40 4.45 7.88
CA ASP A 5 -14.07 4.37 6.58
C ASP A 5 -13.12 3.84 5.48
N TYR A 6 -11.81 3.87 5.72
CA TYR A 6 -10.78 3.37 4.79
C TYR A 6 -10.38 1.92 5.04
N PHE A 7 -10.76 1.32 6.18
CA PHE A 7 -10.46 -0.08 6.51
C PHE A 7 -11.60 -0.99 6.05
N THR A 8 -11.48 -1.51 4.83
CA THR A 8 -12.43 -2.43 4.22
C THR A 8 -11.79 -3.80 4.04
N LYS A 9 -12.58 -4.80 3.65
CA LYS A 9 -12.04 -6.12 3.27
C LYS A 9 -11.02 -6.05 2.12
N THR A 10 -11.09 -5.00 1.30
CA THR A 10 -10.18 -4.76 0.18
C THR A 10 -8.85 -4.19 0.63
N THR A 11 -8.86 -3.32 1.64
CA THR A 11 -7.69 -2.53 2.07
C THR A 11 -7.06 -3.05 3.35
N THR A 12 -7.62 -4.12 3.94
CA THR A 12 -7.15 -4.72 5.20
C THR A 12 -6.66 -6.13 4.94
N PHE A 13 -5.36 -6.33 5.10
CA PHE A 13 -4.70 -7.62 4.91
C PHE A 13 -4.12 -8.09 6.24
N LEU A 14 -4.40 -9.33 6.61
CA LEU A 14 -3.91 -9.94 7.84
C LEU A 14 -3.07 -11.16 7.51
N LYS A 15 -1.90 -11.28 8.15
CA LYS A 15 -0.98 -12.41 7.99
C LYS A 15 -0.50 -12.62 6.54
N THR A 16 -0.38 -11.54 5.78
CA THR A 16 0.16 -11.59 4.42
C THR A 16 1.64 -11.93 4.46
N ALA A 17 2.05 -12.92 3.68
CA ALA A 17 3.46 -13.25 3.47
C ALA A 17 3.97 -12.52 2.23
N VAL A 18 4.81 -11.52 2.45
CA VAL A 18 5.51 -10.76 1.41
C VAL A 18 7.02 -10.83 1.66
N LYS A 19 7.80 -10.77 0.59
CA LYS A 19 9.27 -10.95 0.66
C LYS A 19 10.01 -9.66 1.00
N ASP A 20 9.51 -8.54 0.48
CA ASP A 20 10.15 -7.23 0.56
C ASP A 20 9.10 -6.11 0.44
N GLN A 21 9.56 -4.85 0.54
CA GLN A 21 8.72 -3.66 0.50
C GLN A 21 8.03 -3.46 -0.85
N THR A 22 8.70 -3.76 -1.96
CA THR A 22 8.11 -3.68 -3.30
C THR A 22 6.93 -4.65 -3.42
N ALA A 23 7.05 -5.87 -2.91
CA ALA A 23 5.94 -6.83 -2.86
C ALA A 23 4.76 -6.35 -2.01
N VAL A 24 5.00 -5.54 -0.97
CA VAL A 24 3.91 -4.87 -0.20
C VAL A 24 3.19 -3.86 -1.08
N PHE A 25 3.93 -3.00 -1.78
CA PHE A 25 3.34 -1.99 -2.67
C PHE A 25 2.55 -2.62 -3.81
N GLU A 26 3.08 -3.67 -4.43
CA GLU A 26 2.37 -4.44 -5.48
C GLU A 26 1.05 -5.02 -4.97
N THR A 27 1.09 -5.70 -3.81
CA THR A 27 -0.11 -6.31 -3.19
C THR A 27 -1.18 -5.25 -2.92
N LEU A 28 -0.79 -4.10 -2.37
CA LEU A 28 -1.71 -3.01 -2.09
C LEU A 28 -2.28 -2.40 -3.38
N ALA A 29 -1.42 -2.11 -4.35
CA ALA A 29 -1.82 -1.47 -5.60
C ALA A 29 -2.76 -2.36 -6.42
N GLU A 30 -2.50 -3.67 -6.48
CA GLU A 30 -3.39 -4.63 -7.13
C GLU A 30 -4.78 -4.67 -6.50
N ALA A 31 -4.87 -4.68 -5.16
CA ALA A 31 -6.16 -4.67 -4.49
C ALA A 31 -6.95 -3.35 -4.69
N LEU A 32 -6.25 -2.21 -4.69
CA LEU A 32 -6.85 -0.91 -4.96
C LEU A 32 -7.33 -0.75 -6.41
N GLU A 33 -6.60 -1.33 -7.36
CA GLU A 33 -7.01 -1.39 -8.77
C GLU A 33 -8.23 -2.31 -8.96
N ASN A 34 -8.19 -3.52 -8.39
CA ASN A 34 -9.31 -4.48 -8.45
C ASN A 34 -10.61 -3.95 -7.83
N SER A 35 -10.50 -3.08 -6.83
CA SER A 35 -11.64 -2.40 -6.21
C SER A 35 -12.05 -1.09 -6.90
N LYS A 36 -11.34 -0.70 -7.97
CA LYS A 36 -11.57 0.54 -8.73
C LYS A 36 -11.38 1.80 -7.89
N ILE A 37 -10.64 1.72 -6.78
CA ILE A 37 -10.23 2.88 -5.98
C ILE A 37 -9.11 3.63 -6.72
N VAL A 38 -8.24 2.87 -7.39
CA VAL A 38 -7.15 3.38 -8.22
C VAL A 38 -7.31 2.85 -9.64
N THR A 39 -6.96 3.66 -10.63
CA THR A 39 -7.15 3.33 -12.06
C THR A 39 -5.91 2.70 -12.70
N ASP A 40 -4.72 3.00 -12.18
CA ASP A 40 -3.44 2.52 -12.70
C ASP A 40 -2.54 2.10 -11.53
N LYS A 41 -2.37 0.79 -11.35
CA LYS A 41 -1.48 0.25 -10.31
C LYS A 41 -0.01 0.61 -10.53
N GLY A 42 0.45 0.69 -11.78
CA GLY A 42 1.85 0.96 -12.09
C GLY A 42 2.24 2.39 -11.72
N GLN A 43 1.34 3.34 -11.99
CA GLN A 43 1.51 4.72 -11.55
C GLN A 43 1.56 4.82 -10.02
N LEU A 44 0.71 4.08 -9.30
CA LEU A 44 0.71 4.08 -7.84
C LEU A 44 2.01 3.51 -7.27
N ILE A 45 2.47 2.36 -7.76
CA ILE A 45 3.73 1.74 -7.30
C ILE A 45 4.90 2.70 -7.51
N ASN A 46 5.03 3.28 -8.71
CA ASN A 46 6.08 4.24 -9.01
C ASN A 46 6.05 5.47 -8.07
N ALA A 47 4.85 5.95 -7.72
CA ALA A 47 4.70 7.07 -6.80
C ALA A 47 5.12 6.70 -5.35
N LEU A 48 4.75 5.50 -4.89
CA LEU A 48 5.13 4.99 -3.57
C LEU A 48 6.64 4.78 -3.46
N GLU A 49 7.24 4.12 -4.46
CA GLU A 49 8.69 3.92 -4.50
C GLU A 49 9.45 5.24 -4.55
N LYS A 50 9.01 6.18 -5.40
CA LYS A 50 9.61 7.52 -5.45
C LYS A 50 9.55 8.18 -4.07
N ARG A 51 8.40 8.16 -3.40
CA ARG A 51 8.28 8.77 -2.07
C ARG A 51 9.21 8.12 -1.07
N GLU A 52 9.39 6.81 -1.12
CA GLU A 52 10.31 6.11 -0.24
C GLU A 52 11.78 6.50 -0.50
N THR A 53 12.16 6.75 -1.75
CA THR A 53 13.51 7.26 -2.08
C THR A 53 13.79 8.66 -1.55
N GLU A 54 12.76 9.48 -1.33
CA GLU A 54 12.90 10.82 -0.73
C GLU A 54 13.15 10.76 0.79
N GLY A 55 12.86 9.60 1.40
CA GLY A 55 13.12 9.32 2.81
C GLY A 55 12.14 8.28 3.33
N PRO A 56 12.59 7.34 4.18
CA PRO A 56 11.77 6.24 4.66
C PRO A 56 10.51 6.74 5.34
N THR A 57 9.38 6.10 5.06
CA THR A 57 8.08 6.46 5.63
C THR A 57 7.82 5.79 6.99
N GLY A 58 8.69 4.87 7.40
CA GLY A 58 8.63 4.21 8.70
C GLY A 58 8.65 5.19 9.87
N VAL A 59 7.71 5.00 10.80
CA VAL A 59 7.58 5.81 12.03
C VAL A 59 8.22 5.17 13.25
N GLY A 60 8.78 3.96 13.10
CA GLY A 60 9.42 3.19 14.17
C GLY A 60 8.63 1.94 14.57
N ASP A 61 9.25 1.06 15.37
CA ASP A 61 8.62 -0.13 15.97
C ASP A 61 7.93 -1.09 14.98
N GLY A 62 8.44 -1.15 13.74
CA GLY A 62 7.87 -1.99 12.68
C GLY A 62 6.61 -1.41 12.03
N LEU A 63 6.35 -0.11 12.21
CA LEU A 63 5.24 0.62 11.60
C LEU A 63 5.74 1.58 10.50
N ALA A 64 4.96 1.67 9.43
CA ALA A 64 5.10 2.57 8.30
C ALA A 64 3.71 2.99 7.80
#